data_AF-A0A4U7EXX1-F1
#
_entry.id   AF-A0A4U7EXX1-F1
#
_cell.length_a   1.000
_cell.length_b   1.000
_cell.length_c   1.000
_cell.angle_alpha   90.00
_cell.angle_beta   90.00
_cell.angle_gamma   90.00
#
_symmetry.space_group_name_H-M   'P 1'
#
loop_
_entity.id
_entity.type
_entity.pdbx_description
1 polymer ?
#
loop_
_entity_poly.entity_id
_entity_poly.type
_entity_poly.pdbx_seq_one_letter_code
_entity_poly.pdbx_strand_id
1 'polypeptide(L)'
;TDHIQQYTQVGGARPFGVALIVGGIENGEPRLFETDPSGTPYEWQALSIGSDRSDLRDYLESEYEEGIATDEAVGLALDTLAQSNDGELSPEGVGVATVTVDEGYTERSVDEIEAILDDHDLLATEEADAEDAEADGDDADDDAEDADEDADA
;
A
#
# COMPACT_ATOMS: atom_id res chain seq x y z
N THR A 1 -9.43 -0.07 19.88
CA THR A 1 -9.41 -1.55 20.08
C THR A 1 -10.78 -2.18 20.22
N ASP A 2 -11.82 -1.51 20.75
CA ASP A 2 -13.14 -2.13 20.96
C ASP A 2 -14.04 -2.24 19.70
N HIS A 3 -13.83 -1.40 18.68
CA HIS A 3 -14.72 -1.36 17.50
C HIS A 3 -14.49 -2.47 16.47
N ILE A 4 -13.26 -2.95 16.27
CA ILE A 4 -12.94 -4.00 15.28
C ILE A 4 -13.31 -5.40 15.82
N GLN A 5 -13.12 -5.62 17.12
CA GLN A 5 -13.41 -6.90 17.80
C GLN A 5 -14.92 -7.21 17.90
N GLN A 6 -15.80 -6.19 17.90
CA GLN A 6 -17.26 -6.45 17.92
C GLN A 6 -17.75 -7.11 16.62
N TYR A 7 -17.08 -6.87 15.48
CA TYR A 7 -17.49 -7.42 14.18
C TYR A 7 -17.03 -8.88 13.96
N THR A 8 -16.12 -9.41 14.77
CA THR A 8 -15.71 -10.83 14.72
C THR A 8 -16.51 -11.72 15.67
N GLN A 9 -17.25 -11.14 16.62
CA GLN A 9 -18.02 -11.88 17.63
C GLN A 9 -19.54 -11.86 17.42
N VAL A 10 -20.05 -11.05 16.48
CA VAL A 10 -21.47 -11.03 16.09
C VAL A 10 -21.64 -11.83 14.80
N GLY A 11 -22.28 -13.01 14.90
CA GLY A 11 -22.57 -13.84 13.73
C GLY A 11 -23.41 -13.09 12.69
N GLY A 12 -22.91 -13.04 11.45
CA GLY A 12 -23.60 -12.42 10.30
C GLY A 12 -23.00 -11.11 9.78
N ALA A 13 -22.01 -10.53 10.46
CA ALA A 13 -21.28 -9.37 9.95
C ALA A 13 -20.00 -9.80 9.19
N ARG A 14 -19.74 -9.22 8.02
CA ARG A 14 -18.46 -9.41 7.32
C ARG A 14 -17.39 -8.54 8.00
N PRO A 15 -16.17 -9.06 8.23
CA PRO A 15 -15.06 -8.24 8.74
C PRO A 15 -14.70 -7.15 7.71
N PHE A 16 -14.07 -6.07 8.18
CA PHE A 16 -13.54 -5.04 7.30
C PHE A 16 -12.46 -5.65 6.40
N GLY A 17 -12.64 -5.57 5.08
CA GLY A 17 -11.68 -6.06 4.07
C GLY A 17 -10.53 -5.09 3.83
N VAL A 18 -10.03 -4.42 4.87
CA VAL A 18 -8.94 -3.44 4.78
C VAL A 18 -7.89 -3.73 5.83
N ALA A 19 -6.63 -3.51 5.48
CA ALA A 19 -5.53 -3.35 6.41
C ALA A 19 -5.14 -1.87 6.47
N LEU A 20 -4.64 -1.40 7.61
CA LEU A 20 -4.24 -0.01 7.79
C LEU A 20 -2.79 0.07 8.26
N ILE A 21 -2.04 1.00 7.68
CA ILE A 21 -0.79 1.52 8.24
C ILE A 21 -1.13 2.83 8.95
N VAL A 22 -0.70 2.95 10.21
CA VAL A 22 -0.91 4.15 11.03
C VAL A 22 0.44 4.66 11.50
N GLY A 23 0.93 5.71 10.85
CA GLY A 23 2.13 6.45 11.25
C GLY A 23 1.78 7.72 12.03
N GLY A 24 2.59 8.09 13.01
CA GLY A 24 2.40 9.33 13.76
C GLY A 24 3.52 9.64 14.76
N ILE A 25 3.38 10.76 15.45
CA ILE A 25 4.31 11.17 16.51
C ILE A 25 3.64 10.95 17.88
N GLU A 26 4.26 10.14 18.72
CA GLU A 26 3.86 9.91 20.11
C GLU A 26 4.97 10.42 21.05
N ASN A 27 4.65 11.37 21.92
CA ASN A 27 5.61 11.95 22.89
C ASN A 27 6.92 12.50 22.27
N GLY A 28 6.89 12.92 20.99
CA GLY A 28 8.06 13.42 20.28
C GLY A 28 8.85 12.34 19.53
N GLU A 29 8.37 11.10 19.52
CA GLU A 29 8.99 9.97 18.82
C GLU A 29 8.09 9.47 17.69
N PRO A 30 8.62 9.20 16.48
CA PRO A 30 7.85 8.59 15.41
C PRO A 30 7.47 7.14 15.76
N ARG A 31 6.24 6.76 15.42
CA ARG A 31 5.68 5.43 15.64
C ARG A 31 4.93 4.97 14.40
N LEU A 32 5.03 3.68 14.08
CA LEU A 32 4.35 3.05 12.95
C LEU A 32 3.63 1.79 13.42
N PHE A 33 2.34 1.69 13.12
CA PHE A 33 1.50 0.56 13.51
C PHE A 33 0.78 -0.07 12.32
N GLU A 34 0.66 -1.39 12.31
CA GLU A 34 -0.23 -2.15 11.43
C GLU A 34 -1.52 -2.48 12.18
N THR A 35 -2.68 -2.28 11.53
CA THR A 35 -3.95 -2.85 11.99
C THR A 35 -4.46 -3.82 10.95
N ASP A 36 -4.51 -5.10 11.32
CA ASP A 36 -5.12 -6.17 10.54
C ASP A 36 -6.59 -6.41 10.98
N PRO A 37 -7.38 -7.18 10.21
CA PRO A 37 -8.76 -7.50 10.57
C PRO A 37 -8.94 -8.25 11.91
N SER A 38 -7.85 -8.75 12.52
CA SER A 38 -7.87 -9.33 13.86
C SER A 38 -8.04 -8.28 14.97
N GLY A 39 -7.69 -7.02 14.66
CA GLY A 39 -7.73 -5.88 15.59
C GLY A 39 -6.56 -5.80 16.56
N THR A 40 -5.48 -6.57 16.33
CA THR A 40 -4.26 -6.52 17.13
C THR A 40 -3.30 -5.49 16.51
N PRO A 41 -2.97 -4.39 17.21
CA PRO A 41 -1.97 -3.46 16.70
C PRO A 41 -0.56 -4.04 16.86
N TYR A 42 0.22 -4.02 15.79
CA TYR A 42 1.65 -4.37 15.80
C TYR A 42 2.48 -3.12 15.50
N GLU A 43 3.54 -2.88 16.28
CA GLU A 43 4.48 -1.77 16.06
C GLU A 43 5.62 -2.22 15.15
N TRP A 44 6.01 -1.36 14.21
CA TRP A 44 7.02 -1.65 13.18
C TRP A 44 8.04 -0.51 13.07
N GLN A 45 9.24 -0.83 12.60
CA GLN A 45 10.24 0.18 12.20
C GLN A 45 10.06 0.58 10.73
N ALA A 46 9.78 -0.41 9.88
CA ALA A 46 9.35 -0.25 8.49
C ALA A 46 8.33 -1.35 8.16
N LEU A 47 7.39 -1.07 7.26
CA LEU A 47 6.30 -1.98 6.92
C LEU A 47 5.81 -1.75 5.49
N SER A 48 5.56 -2.84 4.78
CA SER A 48 4.77 -2.89 3.55
C SER A 48 3.47 -3.69 3.78
N ILE A 49 2.40 -3.29 3.09
CA ILE A 49 1.13 -4.02 2.99
C ILE A 49 0.67 -4.04 1.53
N GLY A 50 -0.22 -4.96 1.18
CA GLY A 50 -0.74 -5.09 -0.19
C GLY A 50 -0.09 -6.23 -0.96
N SER A 51 -0.07 -6.12 -2.28
CA SER A 51 0.58 -7.05 -3.20
C SER A 51 2.08 -7.13 -2.92
N ASP A 52 2.67 -8.32 -3.15
CA ASP A 52 4.12 -8.56 -3.07
C ASP A 52 4.79 -8.19 -1.73
N ARG A 53 3.98 -8.01 -0.67
CA ARG A 53 4.41 -7.64 0.69
C ARG A 53 5.62 -8.43 1.18
N SER A 54 5.69 -9.73 0.89
CA SER A 54 6.79 -10.59 1.35
C SER A 54 8.13 -10.10 0.79
N ASP A 55 8.20 -9.90 -0.52
CA ASP A 55 9.43 -9.48 -1.21
C ASP A 55 9.79 -8.03 -0.85
N LEU A 56 8.77 -7.15 -0.80
CA LEU A 56 8.96 -5.76 -0.37
C LEU A 56 9.46 -5.66 1.07
N ARG A 57 8.98 -6.55 1.95
CA ARG A 57 9.44 -6.58 3.34
C ARG A 57 10.85 -7.12 3.47
N ASP A 58 11.22 -8.14 2.69
CA ASP A 58 12.59 -8.65 2.66
C ASP A 58 13.59 -7.56 2.21
N TYR A 59 13.20 -6.71 1.26
CA TYR A 59 13.98 -5.54 0.85
C TYR A 59 14.11 -4.48 1.97
N LEU A 60 12.99 -4.13 2.63
CA LEU A 60 13.04 -3.22 3.78
C LEU A 60 13.91 -3.79 4.92
N GLU A 61 13.85 -5.10 5.18
CA GLU A 61 14.67 -5.76 6.19
C GLU A 61 16.17 -5.71 5.86
N SER A 62 16.57 -5.61 4.58
CA SER A 62 17.97 -5.51 4.17
C SER A 62 18.50 -4.07 4.13
N GLU A 63 17.70 -3.13 3.67
CA GLU A 63 18.16 -1.76 3.39
C GLU A 63 17.82 -0.75 4.50
N TYR A 64 16.86 -1.04 5.38
CA TYR A 64 16.48 -0.12 6.45
C TYR A 64 17.55 -0.03 7.54
N GLU A 65 17.91 1.20 7.90
CA GLU A 65 18.75 1.50 9.06
C GLU A 65 17.99 2.35 10.10
N GLU A 66 18.27 2.12 11.39
CA GLU A 66 17.64 2.92 12.46
C GLU A 66 18.20 4.34 12.45
N GLY A 67 17.30 5.33 12.42
CA GLY A 67 17.68 6.75 12.49
C GLY A 67 18.07 7.39 11.16
N ILE A 68 17.71 6.78 10.02
CA ILE A 68 17.81 7.40 8.69
C ILE A 68 17.07 8.74 8.63
N ALA A 69 17.58 9.65 7.81
CA ALA A 69 16.95 10.96 7.61
C ALA A 69 15.61 10.81 6.88
N THR A 70 14.69 11.77 7.07
CA THR A 70 13.36 11.69 6.44
C THR A 70 13.43 11.61 4.92
N ASP A 71 14.30 12.40 4.27
CA ASP A 71 14.42 12.36 2.80
C ASP A 71 15.02 11.03 2.31
N GLU A 72 15.97 10.45 3.05
CA GLU A 72 16.53 9.13 2.77
C GLU A 72 15.49 8.02 2.97
N ALA A 73 14.64 8.14 3.99
CA ALA A 73 13.52 7.23 4.22
C ALA A 73 12.45 7.31 3.13
N VAL A 74 12.21 8.49 2.57
CA VAL A 74 11.32 8.67 1.40
C VAL A 74 11.91 7.96 0.19
N GLY A 75 13.19 8.14 -0.08
CA GLY A 75 13.92 7.42 -1.14
C GLY A 75 13.78 5.91 -0.98
N LEU A 76 14.15 5.38 0.20
CA LEU A 76 14.03 3.95 0.51
C LEU A 76 12.60 3.42 0.33
N ALA A 77 11.58 4.19 0.70
CA ALA A 77 10.19 3.78 0.52
C ALA A 77 9.81 3.68 -0.97
N LEU A 78 10.29 4.61 -1.81
CA LEU A 78 10.09 4.58 -3.26
C LEU A 78 10.88 3.45 -3.92
N ASP A 79 12.16 3.29 -3.57
CA ASP A 79 13.00 2.17 -3.99
C ASP A 79 12.33 0.83 -3.67
N THR A 80 11.76 0.70 -2.45
CA THR A 80 11.01 -0.48 -2.05
C THR A 80 9.81 -0.71 -2.97
N LEU A 81 8.98 0.32 -3.24
CA LEU A 81 7.80 0.16 -4.11
C LEU A 81 8.18 -0.18 -5.57
N ALA A 82 9.31 0.33 -6.05
CA ALA A 82 9.82 0.04 -7.38
C ALA A 82 10.21 -1.44 -7.56
N GLN A 83 10.53 -2.17 -6.47
CA GLN A 83 10.83 -3.60 -6.53
C GLN A 83 9.71 -4.45 -7.13
N SER A 84 8.45 -4.00 -7.05
CA SER A 84 7.30 -4.68 -7.66
C SER A 84 6.85 -4.07 -9.00
N ASN A 85 7.52 -3.01 -9.47
CA ASN A 85 7.18 -2.26 -10.69
C ASN A 85 8.39 -2.19 -11.64
N ASP A 86 9.13 -3.30 -11.76
CA ASP A 86 10.29 -3.42 -12.66
C ASP A 86 11.39 -2.36 -12.46
N GLY A 87 11.45 -1.74 -11.28
CA GLY A 87 12.42 -0.70 -10.95
C GLY A 87 12.02 0.71 -11.37
N GLU A 88 10.81 0.91 -11.91
CA GLU A 88 10.31 2.19 -12.41
C GLU A 88 8.99 2.57 -11.72
N LEU A 89 8.74 3.88 -11.53
CA LEU A 89 7.51 4.40 -10.95
C LEU A 89 7.05 5.65 -11.72
N SER A 90 5.73 5.79 -11.90
CA SER A 90 5.12 7.01 -12.42
C SER A 90 4.83 8.01 -11.27
N PRO A 91 5.19 9.30 -11.40
CA PRO A 91 4.89 10.31 -10.39
C PRO A 91 3.38 10.47 -10.10
N GLU A 92 2.53 10.20 -11.08
CA GLU A 92 1.07 10.27 -10.94
C GLU A 92 0.49 8.99 -10.30
N GLY A 93 1.24 7.87 -10.37
CA GLY A 93 0.87 6.57 -9.82
C GLY A 93 1.22 6.38 -8.34
N VAL A 94 2.01 7.27 -7.76
CA VAL A 94 2.51 7.15 -6.38
C VAL A 94 2.18 8.39 -5.55
N GLY A 95 1.76 8.17 -4.31
CA GLY A 95 1.58 9.23 -3.32
C GLY A 95 2.60 9.11 -2.19
N VAL A 96 3.20 10.23 -1.81
CA VAL A 96 4.17 10.30 -0.70
C VAL A 96 3.70 11.31 0.34
N ALA A 97 3.69 10.89 1.60
CA ALA A 97 3.46 11.77 2.73
C ALA A 97 4.44 11.48 3.86
N THR A 98 4.88 12.54 4.54
CA THR A 98 5.78 12.46 5.70
C THR A 98 5.07 12.99 6.95
N VAL A 99 5.39 12.40 8.11
CA VAL A 99 4.94 12.91 9.41
C VAL A 99 6.16 13.14 10.29
N THR A 100 6.53 14.39 10.53
CA THR A 100 7.69 14.76 11.36
C THR A 100 7.26 15.50 12.63
N VAL A 101 8.16 15.59 13.61
CA VAL A 101 7.90 16.31 14.87
C VAL A 101 7.70 17.81 14.62
N ASP A 102 8.45 18.38 13.68
CA ASP A 102 8.47 19.82 13.43
C ASP A 102 7.35 20.27 12.49
N GLU A 103 7.01 19.48 11.48
CA GLU A 103 6.09 19.88 10.40
C GLU A 103 4.73 19.17 10.47
N GLY A 104 4.64 18.06 11.21
CA GLY A 104 3.44 17.23 11.21
C GLY A 104 3.26 16.51 9.87
N TYR A 105 2.00 16.27 9.49
CA TYR A 105 1.65 15.59 8.24
C TYR A 105 1.78 16.55 7.04
N THR A 106 2.57 16.13 6.06
CA THR A 106 2.79 16.85 4.81
C THR A 106 2.76 15.88 3.64
N GLU A 107 1.89 16.12 2.67
CA GLU A 107 1.88 15.43 1.37
C GLU A 107 2.86 16.12 0.41
N ARG A 108 3.59 15.33 -0.37
CA ARG A 108 4.48 15.83 -1.42
C ARG A 108 3.69 16.04 -2.72
N SER A 109 4.01 17.08 -3.48
CA SER A 109 3.39 17.30 -4.79
C SER A 109 3.95 16.32 -5.83
N VAL A 110 3.22 16.15 -6.93
CA VAL A 110 3.68 15.33 -8.07
C VAL A 110 5.03 15.82 -8.59
N ASP A 111 5.24 17.14 -8.70
CA ASP A 111 6.53 17.71 -9.14
C ASP A 111 7.69 17.36 -8.18
N GLU A 112 7.42 17.31 -6.87
CA GLU A 112 8.42 16.90 -5.87
C GLU A 112 8.72 15.40 -5.98
N ILE A 113 7.69 14.58 -6.19
CA ILE A 113 7.84 13.13 -6.36
C ILE A 113 8.63 12.83 -7.64
N GLU A 114 8.32 13.49 -8.76
CA GLU A 114 9.04 13.35 -10.03
C GLU A 114 10.54 13.65 -9.86
N ALA A 115 10.89 14.73 -9.16
CA ALA A 115 12.28 15.07 -8.88
C ALA A 115 12.98 14.00 -8.02
N ILE A 116 12.31 13.46 -7.01
CA ILE A 116 12.88 12.39 -6.16
C ILE A 116 13.06 11.10 -6.96
N LEU A 117 12.10 10.75 -7.83
CA LEU A 117 12.20 9.57 -8.69
C LEU A 117 13.36 9.69 -9.68
N ASP A 118 13.57 10.87 -10.28
CA ASP A 118 14.72 11.13 -11.17
C ASP A 118 16.05 11.02 -10.39
N ASP A 119 16.14 11.61 -9.19
CA ASP A 119 17.34 11.56 -8.34
C ASP A 119 17.70 10.12 -7.89
N HIS A 120 16.72 9.23 -7.82
CA HIS A 120 16.89 7.82 -7.44
C HIS A 120 16.99 6.86 -8.64
N ASP A 121 17.00 7.36 -9.88
CA ASP A 121 16.97 6.55 -11.11
C ASP A 121 15.74 5.61 -11.19
N LEU A 122 14.60 6.03 -10.63
CA LEU A 122 13.33 5.28 -10.58
C LEU A 122 12.23 5.84 -11.49
N LEU A 123 12.47 6.95 -12.19
CA LEU A 123 11.43 7.59 -13.00
C LEU A 123 11.11 6.75 -14.24
N ALA A 124 9.86 6.33 -14.37
CA ALA A 124 9.39 5.58 -15.53
C ALA A 124 9.59 6.39 -16.83
N THR A 125 10.11 5.73 -17.85
CA THR A 125 10.21 6.34 -19.19
C THR A 125 8.92 6.13 -20.00
N GLU A 126 8.60 7.07 -20.91
CA GLU A 126 7.35 7.12 -21.70
C GLU A 126 7.01 5.84 -22.50
N GLU A 127 7.87 4.81 -22.54
CA GLU A 127 7.60 3.53 -23.18
C GLU A 127 6.83 2.53 -22.27
N ALA A 128 6.81 2.72 -20.94
CA ALA A 128 6.23 1.78 -19.97
C ALA A 128 4.72 1.99 -19.72
N ASP A 129 4.19 3.21 -19.89
CA ASP A 129 2.77 3.57 -19.64
C ASP A 129 1.76 2.84 -20.56
N ALA A 130 2.22 2.18 -21.62
CA ALA A 130 1.34 1.50 -22.57
C ALA A 130 0.89 0.09 -22.12
N GLU A 131 1.55 -0.52 -21.13
CA GLU A 131 1.26 -1.91 -20.73
C GLU A 131 0.27 -2.02 -19.56
N ASP A 132 0.19 -1.01 -18.69
CA ASP A 132 -0.63 -1.06 -17.46
C ASP A 132 -2.12 -0.67 -17.69
N ALA A 133 -2.42 -0.01 -18.82
CA ALA A 133 -3.79 0.36 -19.18
C ALA A 133 -4.65 -0.81 -19.70
N GLU A 134 -4.04 -1.96 -20.02
CA GLU A 134 -4.69 -3.08 -20.70
C GLU A 134 -5.11 -4.22 -19.74
N ALA A 135 -4.79 -4.13 -18.44
CA ALA A 135 -5.04 -5.20 -17.47
C ALA A 135 -6.42 -5.16 -16.78
N ASP A 136 -7.18 -4.05 -16.87
CA ASP A 136 -8.46 -3.86 -16.15
C ASP A 136 -9.70 -4.14 -17.02
N GLY A 137 -9.55 -4.88 -18.12
CA GLY A 137 -10.51 -4.94 -19.21
C GLY A 137 -10.99 -6.32 -19.68
N ASP A 138 -11.07 -7.35 -18.84
CA ASP A 138 -11.78 -8.58 -19.22
C ASP A 138 -12.31 -9.37 -18.00
N ASP A 139 -13.48 -8.98 -17.50
CA ASP A 139 -14.34 -9.89 -16.75
C ASP A 139 -15.80 -9.41 -16.90
N ALA A 140 -16.31 -9.52 -18.13
CA ALA A 140 -17.73 -9.39 -18.41
C ALA A 140 -18.18 -10.52 -19.35
N ASP A 141 -19.24 -11.20 -18.90
CA ASP A 141 -20.13 -12.10 -19.62
C ASP A 141 -19.72 -13.59 -19.72
N ASP A 142 -20.19 -14.39 -18.76
CA ASP A 142 -20.92 -15.64 -19.08
C ASP A 142 -21.92 -15.98 -17.96
N ASP A 143 -23.10 -15.35 -17.98
CA ASP A 143 -24.25 -15.84 -17.21
C ASP A 143 -25.55 -15.60 -18.00
N ALA A 144 -25.84 -16.54 -18.91
CA ALA A 144 -27.19 -16.82 -19.38
C ALA A 144 -27.19 -18.22 -20.05
N GLU A 145 -27.88 -19.20 -19.46
CA GLU A 145 -29.18 -19.66 -19.96
C GLU A 145 -29.86 -20.52 -18.87
N ASP A 146 -31.05 -20.05 -18.47
CA ASP A 146 -31.98 -20.68 -17.56
C ASP A 146 -33.07 -21.43 -18.36
N ALA A 147 -33.73 -22.37 -17.67
CA ALA A 147 -34.99 -23.07 -17.99
C ALA A 147 -34.97 -24.38 -18.80
N ASP A 148 -35.36 -25.48 -18.13
CA ASP A 148 -36.60 -26.24 -18.43
C ASP A 148 -36.75 -27.33 -17.32
N GLU A 149 -37.62 -27.12 -16.32
CA GLU A 149 -39.06 -27.42 -16.27
C GLU A 149 -39.36 -28.78 -15.60
N ASP A 150 -39.81 -28.70 -14.33
CA ASP A 150 -40.48 -29.78 -13.61
C ASP A 150 -41.87 -30.06 -14.24
N ALA A 151 -42.13 -31.30 -14.69
CA ALA A 151 -43.49 -31.84 -14.81
C ALA A 151 -43.54 -33.40 -14.88
N ASP A 152 -44.15 -34.00 -13.85
CA ASP A 152 -44.92 -35.27 -13.78
C ASP A 152 -44.51 -36.55 -14.55
N ALA A 153 -44.17 -37.61 -13.80
CA ALA A 153 -44.90 -38.91 -13.77
C ALA A 153 -44.29 -39.91 -12.76
#